data_AF-A0A2B4RMN7-F1
#
_entry.id   AF-A0A2B4RMN7-F1
#
_cell.length_a   1.000
_cell.length_b   1.000
_cell.length_c   1.000
_cell.angle_alpha   90.00
_cell.angle_beta   90.00
_cell.angle_gamma   90.00
#
_symmetry.space_group_name_H-M   'P 1'
#
loop_
_entity.id
_entity.type
_entity.pdbx_description
1 polymer ?
#
loop_
_entity_poly.entity_id
_entity_poly.type
_entity_poly.pdbx_seq_one_letter_code
_entity_poly.pdbx_strand_id
1 'polypeptide(L)'
;MFTDGMKESNHEMIDLKDKSISPDFLKIIMDCIYSGDFQVNKDNVFEVLAAADHLQVTTVVQQCCDFLLTEFVKLHFDFETYSRICEIAHSHALKDLQEATEIEMAKKYKDVCESKEFLAHIDGDQLLSLLSRDDLSSPSETFIFKSVMQWIKHSKEERMAVAAKVIGAVRLGLVNIREVVAELNTQDMRMIPEINTLLLESLLYSVEPSSSSEFGTNKTRSRSMKS
;
A
#
# COMPACT_ATOMS: atom_id res chain seq x y z
N MET A 1 -2.35 20.81 28.20
CA MET A 1 -1.19 20.63 29.10
C MET A 1 -0.97 21.86 29.98
N PHE A 2 -0.92 23.07 29.43
CA PHE A 2 -0.64 24.29 30.21
C PHE A 2 -1.87 25.02 30.75
N THR A 3 -3.07 24.46 30.57
CA THR A 3 -4.35 25.04 30.98
C THR A 3 -5.18 24.01 31.75
N ASP A 4 -6.28 24.45 32.39
CA ASP A 4 -7.26 23.60 33.10
C ASP A 4 -6.73 22.76 34.28
N GLY A 5 -5.86 23.35 35.10
CA GLY A 5 -5.52 22.78 36.41
C GLY A 5 -4.72 21.47 36.37
N MET A 6 -4.15 21.13 35.21
CA MET A 6 -3.15 20.08 35.10
C MET A 6 -1.89 20.44 35.90
N LYS A 7 -1.15 19.45 36.39
CA LYS A 7 0.04 19.70 37.24
C LYS A 7 1.05 20.60 36.54
N GLU A 8 1.16 20.41 35.24
CA GLU A 8 2.05 21.10 34.31
C GLU A 8 1.78 22.60 34.20
N SER A 9 0.57 23.09 34.52
CA SER A 9 0.28 24.53 34.47
C SER A 9 1.01 25.35 35.52
N ASN A 10 1.46 24.71 36.60
CA ASN A 10 2.16 25.36 37.72
C ASN A 10 3.68 25.10 37.70
N HIS A 11 4.20 24.48 36.64
CA HIS A 11 5.63 24.17 36.50
C HIS A 11 6.25 25.04 35.41
N GLU A 12 7.35 25.72 35.72
CA GLU A 12 8.15 26.47 34.72
C GLU A 12 8.96 25.55 33.80
N MET A 13 9.18 24.30 34.22
CA MET A 13 9.93 23.29 33.47
C MET A 13 9.09 22.02 33.35
N ILE A 14 8.89 21.54 32.13
CA ILE A 14 8.25 20.25 31.85
C ILE A 14 9.31 19.25 31.43
N ASP A 15 9.33 18.12 32.13
CA ASP A 15 10.21 17.00 31.82
C ASP A 15 9.49 16.02 30.89
N LEU A 16 9.89 15.99 29.61
CA LEU A 16 9.41 15.03 28.63
C LEU A 16 10.15 13.70 28.83
N LYS A 17 9.53 12.80 29.59
CA LYS A 17 10.12 11.48 29.92
C LYS A 17 10.04 10.46 28.80
N ASP A 18 9.44 10.84 27.67
CA ASP A 18 9.25 9.92 26.57
C ASP A 18 10.56 9.71 25.81
N LYS A 19 11.06 8.48 25.84
CA LYS A 19 12.34 8.11 25.22
C LYS A 19 12.30 8.18 23.69
N SER A 20 11.11 8.29 23.12
CA SER A 20 10.86 8.44 21.68
C SER A 20 11.24 9.83 21.16
N ILE A 21 11.36 10.84 22.03
CA ILE A 21 11.65 12.22 21.63
C ILE A 21 13.12 12.54 21.94
N SER A 22 13.97 12.50 20.91
CA SER A 22 15.34 13.00 21.02
C SER A 22 15.34 14.53 21.14
N PRO A 23 16.25 15.14 21.91
CA PRO A 23 16.43 16.60 21.96
C PRO A 23 16.64 17.22 20.57
N ASP A 24 17.33 16.50 19.68
CA ASP A 24 17.60 16.96 18.32
C ASP A 24 16.32 17.03 17.47
N PHE A 25 15.43 16.03 17.58
CA PHE A 25 14.16 16.02 16.86
C PHE A 25 13.19 17.07 17.42
N LEU A 26 13.16 17.24 18.74
CA LEU A 26 12.38 18.29 19.37
C LEU A 26 12.82 19.68 18.90
N LYS A 27 14.14 19.89 18.76
CA LYS A 27 14.68 21.13 18.23
C LYS A 27 14.21 21.38 16.79
N ILE A 28 14.28 20.37 15.91
CA ILE A 28 13.80 20.50 14.52
C ILE A 28 12.30 20.86 14.49
N ILE A 29 11.49 20.21 15.32
CA ILE A 29 10.05 20.50 15.43
C ILE A 29 9.83 21.95 15.90
N MET A 30 10.58 22.41 16.91
CA MET A 30 10.49 23.78 17.42
C MET A 30 10.95 24.82 16.39
N ASP A 31 12.05 24.57 15.69
CA ASP A 31 12.56 25.45 14.63
C ASP A 31 11.53 25.55 13.48
N CYS A 32 10.84 24.45 13.18
CA CYS A 32 9.75 24.45 12.22
C CYS A 32 8.53 25.26 12.71
N ILE A 33 8.12 25.11 13.99
CA ILE A 33 6.99 25.86 14.56
C ILE A 33 7.25 27.37 14.57
N TYR A 34 8.45 27.79 14.99
CA TYR A 34 8.76 29.20 15.22
C TYR A 34 9.32 29.92 13.99
N SER A 35 10.14 29.25 13.19
CA SER A 35 10.84 29.85 12.05
C SER A 35 10.29 29.38 10.70
N GLY A 36 9.53 28.28 10.67
CA GLY A 36 9.13 27.62 9.43
C GLY A 36 10.28 26.87 8.72
N ASP A 37 11.44 26.74 9.38
CA ASP A 37 12.60 26.05 8.82
C ASP A 37 12.46 24.54 9.02
N PHE A 38 12.40 23.80 7.91
CA PHE A 38 12.17 22.36 7.90
C PHE A 38 13.44 21.62 7.46
N GLN A 39 14.28 21.27 8.44
CA GLN A 39 15.59 20.63 8.24
C GLN A 39 15.50 19.10 8.43
N VAL A 40 14.74 18.45 7.56
CA VAL A 40 14.55 16.98 7.59
C VAL A 40 15.33 16.32 6.45
N ASN A 41 15.88 15.14 6.74
CA ASN A 41 16.65 14.29 5.83
C ASN A 41 16.11 12.85 5.83
N LYS A 42 16.68 11.99 4.97
CA LYS A 42 16.22 10.60 4.80
C LYS A 42 16.39 9.74 6.05
N ASP A 43 17.34 10.09 6.91
CA ASP A 43 17.70 9.32 8.10
C ASP A 43 16.93 9.74 9.35
N ASN A 44 16.35 10.94 9.37
CA ASN A 44 15.64 11.49 10.53
C ASN A 44 14.14 11.70 10.31
N VAL A 45 13.65 11.60 9.08
CA VAL A 45 12.25 11.92 8.74
C VAL A 45 11.26 11.04 9.50
N PHE A 46 11.58 9.77 9.73
CA PHE A 46 10.68 8.84 10.39
C PHE A 46 10.57 9.13 11.89
N GLU A 47 11.68 9.45 12.53
CA GLU A 47 11.74 9.81 13.94
C GLU A 47 11.12 11.17 14.20
N VAL A 48 11.37 12.15 13.32
CA VAL A 48 10.74 13.47 13.38
C VAL A 48 9.23 13.36 13.19
N LEU A 49 8.76 12.54 12.25
CA LEU A 49 7.33 12.29 12.04
C LEU A 49 6.70 11.66 13.29
N ALA A 50 7.32 10.63 13.87
CA ALA A 50 6.82 9.96 15.07
C ALA A 50 6.77 10.92 16.28
N ALA A 51 7.79 11.76 16.46
CA ALA A 51 7.82 12.76 17.51
C ALA A 51 6.78 13.87 17.28
N ALA A 52 6.60 14.33 16.04
CA ALA A 52 5.62 15.35 15.69
C ALA A 52 4.18 14.84 15.89
N ASP A 53 3.91 13.58 15.53
CA ASP A 53 2.61 12.93 15.78
C ASP A 53 2.33 12.79 17.27
N HIS A 54 3.32 12.36 18.05
CA HIS A 54 3.20 12.26 19.52
C HIS A 54 2.93 13.62 20.17
N LEU A 55 3.58 14.68 19.70
CA LEU A 55 3.38 16.06 20.16
C LEU A 55 2.13 16.72 19.55
N GLN A 56 1.43 16.02 18.63
CA GLN A 56 0.24 16.49 17.92
C GLN A 56 0.48 17.76 17.09
N VAL A 57 1.68 17.92 16.54
CA VAL A 57 2.06 19.04 15.67
C VAL A 57 1.74 18.68 14.21
N THR A 58 0.47 18.83 13.84
CA THR A 58 -0.06 18.39 12.54
C THR A 58 0.61 19.05 11.34
N THR A 59 1.07 20.30 11.47
CA THR A 59 1.79 21.01 10.40
C THR A 59 3.10 20.32 10.04
N VAL A 60 3.88 19.90 11.04
CA VAL A 60 5.16 19.19 10.83
C VAL A 60 4.90 17.78 10.30
N VAL A 61 3.89 17.09 10.83
CA VAL A 61 3.46 15.78 10.32
C VAL A 61 3.17 15.85 8.82
N GLN A 62 2.43 16.86 8.37
CA GLN A 62 2.09 17.03 6.96
C GLN A 62 3.31 17.35 6.09
N GLN A 63 4.24 18.20 6.57
CA GLN A 63 5.49 18.47 5.87
C GLN A 63 6.38 17.22 5.75
N CYS A 64 6.46 16.40 6.79
CA CYS A 64 7.14 15.11 6.75
C CYS A 64 6.49 14.17 5.72
N CYS A 65 5.16 14.12 5.66
CA CYS A 65 4.44 13.33 4.65
C CYS A 65 4.76 13.79 3.22
N ASP A 66 4.75 15.11 2.97
CA ASP A 66 5.06 15.68 1.66
C ASP A 66 6.52 15.42 1.24
N PHE A 67 7.45 15.49 2.20
CA PHE A 67 8.85 15.14 1.98
C PHE A 67 9.00 13.66 1.63
N LEU A 68 8.34 12.76 2.39
CA LEU A 68 8.36 11.32 2.13
C LEU A 68 7.85 10.98 0.73
N LEU A 69 6.73 11.57 0.32
CA LEU A 69 6.14 11.39 -1.00
C LEU A 69 7.05 11.92 -2.13
N THR A 70 7.73 13.03 -1.90
CA THR A 70 8.55 13.65 -2.94
C THR A 70 9.90 12.94 -3.10
N GLU A 71 10.61 12.72 -2.00
CA GLU A 71 11.97 12.15 -2.04
C GLU A 71 11.97 10.64 -2.33
N PHE A 72 11.10 9.88 -1.67
CA PHE A 72 11.13 8.41 -1.78
C PHE A 72 10.17 7.91 -2.85
N VAL A 73 8.95 8.45 -2.89
CA VAL A 73 7.97 7.89 -3.82
C VAL A 73 8.17 8.42 -5.24
N LYS A 74 8.51 9.70 -5.42
CA LYS A 74 8.70 10.28 -6.77
C LYS A 74 10.13 10.12 -7.29
N LEU A 75 11.16 10.50 -6.51
CA LEU A 75 12.55 10.59 -6.98
C LEU A 75 13.34 9.28 -6.86
N HIS A 76 13.30 8.61 -5.71
CA HIS A 76 14.08 7.40 -5.43
C HIS A 76 13.19 6.27 -4.92
N PHE A 77 12.59 5.52 -5.85
CA PHE A 77 11.74 4.39 -5.48
C PHE A 77 12.60 3.21 -4.98
N ASP A 78 12.43 2.89 -3.71
CA ASP A 78 12.99 1.71 -3.04
C ASP A 78 11.86 0.98 -2.30
N PHE A 79 11.81 -0.34 -2.45
CA PHE A 79 10.72 -1.14 -1.92
C PHE A 79 10.76 -1.27 -0.39
N GLU A 80 11.95 -1.38 0.21
CA GLU A 80 12.09 -1.41 1.67
C GLU A 80 11.57 -0.12 2.28
N THR A 81 11.96 1.02 1.69
CA THR A 81 11.48 2.32 2.11
C THR A 81 9.97 2.48 1.91
N TYR A 82 9.41 1.98 0.80
CA TYR A 82 7.95 1.98 0.57
C TYR A 82 7.19 1.19 1.64
N SER A 83 7.65 -0.03 1.96
CA SER A 83 7.04 -0.85 3.00
C SER A 83 7.08 -0.13 4.34
N ARG A 84 8.20 0.52 4.65
CA ARG A 84 8.37 1.29 5.88
C ARG A 84 7.41 2.48 5.97
N ILE A 85 7.25 3.22 4.87
CA ILE A 85 6.27 4.33 4.79
C ILE A 85 4.85 3.80 5.01
N CYS A 86 4.51 2.65 4.42
CA CYS A 86 3.19 2.05 4.59
C CYS A 86 2.94 1.65 6.06
N GLU A 87 3.90 0.99 6.72
CA GLU A 87 3.79 0.65 8.14
C GLU A 87 3.54 1.88 9.02
N ILE A 88 4.28 2.96 8.76
CA ILE A 88 4.17 4.22 9.51
C ILE A 88 2.85 4.92 9.22
N ALA A 89 2.41 4.96 7.96
CA ALA A 89 1.12 5.52 7.61
C ALA A 89 -0.03 4.77 8.31
N HIS A 90 0.07 3.44 8.43
CA HIS A 90 -0.89 2.63 9.19
C HIS A 90 -0.80 2.87 10.70
N SER A 91 0.40 2.94 11.28
CA SER A 91 0.57 3.11 12.73
C SER A 91 0.12 4.48 13.23
N HIS A 92 0.34 5.53 12.43
CA HIS A 92 -0.04 6.91 12.74
C HIS A 92 -1.39 7.31 12.13
N ALA A 93 -2.11 6.38 11.49
CA ALA A 93 -3.40 6.60 10.83
C ALA A 93 -3.39 7.76 9.81
N LEU A 94 -2.27 7.94 9.10
CA LEU A 94 -2.04 8.99 8.10
C LEU A 94 -2.66 8.58 6.76
N LYS A 95 -3.99 8.73 6.65
CA LYS A 95 -4.76 8.32 5.46
C LYS A 95 -4.31 9.03 4.18
N ASP A 96 -3.98 10.31 4.26
CA ASP A 96 -3.57 11.10 3.09
C ASP A 96 -2.23 10.60 2.51
N LEU A 97 -1.27 10.28 3.39
CA LEU A 97 0.01 9.70 3.02
C LEU A 97 -0.17 8.32 2.40
N GLN A 98 -1.03 7.48 3.01
CA GLN A 98 -1.35 6.16 2.48
C GLN A 98 -1.96 6.25 1.08
N GLU A 99 -2.98 7.08 0.88
CA GLU A 99 -3.64 7.22 -0.42
C GLU A 99 -2.67 7.74 -1.50
N ALA A 100 -1.88 8.77 -1.18
CA ALA A 100 -0.89 9.32 -2.11
C ALA A 100 0.21 8.29 -2.47
N THR A 101 0.66 7.51 -1.50
CA THR A 101 1.67 6.47 -1.67
C THR A 101 1.13 5.32 -2.53
N GLU A 102 -0.12 4.91 -2.32
CA GLU A 102 -0.82 3.93 -3.13
C GLU A 102 -1.07 4.42 -4.57
N ILE A 103 -1.44 5.69 -4.78
CA ILE A 103 -1.61 6.27 -6.13
C ILE A 103 -0.30 6.20 -6.92
N GLU A 104 0.82 6.56 -6.31
CA GLU A 104 2.11 6.54 -6.99
C GLU A 104 2.63 5.12 -7.23
N MET A 105 2.43 4.20 -6.28
CA MET A 105 2.67 2.77 -6.50
C MET A 105 1.83 2.24 -7.65
N ALA A 106 0.55 2.64 -7.73
CA ALA A 106 -0.34 2.25 -8.82
C ALA A 106 0.16 2.75 -10.19
N LYS A 107 0.77 3.95 -10.26
CA LYS A 107 1.40 4.48 -11.48
C LYS A 107 2.67 3.71 -11.88
N LYS A 108 3.51 3.37 -10.90
CA LYS A 108 4.80 2.67 -11.12
C LYS A 108 4.67 1.15 -11.16
N TYR A 109 3.47 0.61 -10.94
CA TYR A 109 3.22 -0.83 -10.83
C TYR A 109 3.84 -1.66 -11.95
N LYS A 110 3.76 -1.20 -13.20
CA LYS A 110 4.36 -1.89 -14.34
C LYS A 110 5.86 -2.13 -14.17
N ASP A 111 6.59 -1.10 -13.76
CA ASP A 111 8.05 -1.15 -13.61
C ASP A 111 8.43 -1.91 -12.32
N VAL A 112 7.63 -1.77 -11.27
CA VAL A 112 7.86 -2.43 -9.97
C VAL A 112 7.58 -3.93 -10.03
N CYS A 113 6.61 -4.39 -10.83
CA CYS A 113 6.29 -5.80 -10.98
C CYS A 113 7.41 -6.64 -11.61
N GLU A 114 8.29 -6.01 -12.40
CA GLU A 114 9.44 -6.70 -13.00
C GLU A 114 10.62 -6.80 -12.01
N SER A 115 10.60 -6.01 -10.94
CA SER A 115 11.63 -6.02 -9.90
C SER A 115 11.49 -7.21 -8.96
N LYS A 116 12.61 -7.86 -8.65
CA LYS A 116 12.66 -9.00 -7.71
C LYS A 116 12.26 -8.61 -6.28
N GLU A 117 12.49 -7.35 -5.92
CA GLU A 117 12.15 -6.81 -4.60
C GLU A 117 10.64 -6.83 -4.34
N PHE A 118 9.84 -6.55 -5.37
CA PHE A 118 8.38 -6.67 -5.29
C PHE A 118 7.96 -8.11 -4.96
N LEU A 119 8.57 -9.11 -5.61
CA LEU A 119 8.25 -10.51 -5.36
C LEU A 119 8.66 -10.98 -3.96
N ALA A 120 9.72 -10.40 -3.40
CA ALA A 120 10.25 -10.77 -2.10
C ALA A 120 9.50 -10.09 -0.94
N HIS A 121 9.19 -8.79 -1.05
CA HIS A 121 8.81 -7.98 0.10
C HIS A 121 7.33 -7.54 0.13
N ILE A 122 6.57 -7.67 -0.96
CA ILE A 122 5.15 -7.26 -0.91
C ILE A 122 4.31 -8.26 -0.11
N ASP A 123 3.55 -7.72 0.84
CA ASP A 123 2.60 -8.48 1.64
C ASP A 123 1.28 -8.73 0.86
N GLY A 124 0.57 -9.80 1.22
CA GLY A 124 -0.68 -10.19 0.60
C GLY A 124 -1.78 -9.14 0.72
N ASP A 125 -1.86 -8.44 1.86
CA ASP A 125 -2.85 -7.39 2.09
C ASP A 125 -2.51 -6.10 1.32
N GLN A 126 -1.23 -5.75 1.21
CA GLN A 126 -0.76 -4.65 0.36
C GLN A 126 -1.03 -4.94 -1.13
N LEU A 127 -0.80 -6.18 -1.57
CA LEU A 127 -1.12 -6.58 -2.94
C LEU A 127 -2.63 -6.57 -3.19
N LEU A 128 -3.44 -7.05 -2.25
CA LEU A 128 -4.90 -7.06 -2.37
C LEU A 128 -5.48 -5.65 -2.49
N SER A 129 -5.02 -4.72 -1.64
CA SER A 129 -5.44 -3.32 -1.69
C SER A 129 -5.08 -2.68 -3.03
N LEU A 130 -3.85 -2.89 -3.52
CA LEU A 130 -3.39 -2.40 -4.81
C LEU A 130 -4.20 -2.97 -5.99
N LEU A 131 -4.50 -4.28 -5.97
CA LEU A 131 -5.29 -4.94 -7.01
C LEU A 131 -6.75 -4.49 -7.02
N SER A 132 -7.30 -4.12 -5.88
CA SER A 132 -8.67 -3.62 -5.75
C SER A 132 -8.87 -2.22 -6.34
N ARG A 133 -7.78 -1.50 -6.63
CA ARG A 133 -7.83 -0.12 -7.15
C ARG A 133 -8.05 -0.05 -8.66
N ASP A 134 -8.89 0.92 -9.07
CA ASP A 134 -9.23 1.19 -10.46
C ASP A 134 -8.18 2.00 -11.25
N ASP A 135 -7.19 2.58 -10.57
CA ASP A 135 -6.19 3.49 -11.12
C ASP A 135 -4.83 2.83 -11.39
N LEU A 136 -4.77 1.49 -11.33
CA LEU A 136 -3.55 0.73 -11.58
C LEU A 136 -3.07 0.90 -13.03
N SER A 137 -1.87 1.48 -13.18
CA SER A 137 -1.18 1.63 -14.46
C SER A 137 -0.59 0.29 -14.88
N SER A 138 -1.38 -0.49 -15.61
CA SER A 138 -0.97 -1.76 -16.19
C SER A 138 -1.32 -1.79 -17.68
N PRO A 139 -0.51 -2.45 -18.52
CA PRO A 139 -0.79 -2.56 -19.95
C PRO A 139 -1.97 -3.50 -20.25
N SER A 140 -2.26 -4.46 -19.36
CA SER A 140 -3.40 -5.38 -19.48
C SER A 140 -3.66 -6.10 -18.16
N GLU A 141 -4.90 -6.54 -17.93
CA GLU A 141 -5.22 -7.44 -16.80
C GLU A 141 -4.50 -8.79 -16.92
N THR A 142 -4.15 -9.21 -18.13
CA THR A 142 -3.28 -10.37 -18.37
C THR A 142 -1.89 -10.20 -17.75
N PHE A 143 -1.33 -8.99 -17.79
CA PHE A 143 -0.04 -8.69 -17.15
C PHE A 143 -0.17 -8.78 -15.63
N ILE A 144 -1.23 -8.18 -15.06
CA ILE A 144 -1.52 -8.25 -13.62
C ILE A 144 -1.64 -9.71 -13.16
N PHE A 145 -2.41 -10.51 -13.88
CA PHE A 145 -2.57 -11.94 -13.58
C PHE A 145 -1.25 -12.70 -13.61
N LYS A 146 -0.39 -12.45 -14.60
CA LYS A 146 0.95 -13.06 -14.68
C LYS A 146 1.85 -12.65 -13.51
N SER A 147 1.86 -11.37 -13.15
CA SER A 147 2.63 -10.87 -12.00
C SER A 147 2.15 -11.48 -10.69
N VAL A 148 0.83 -11.58 -10.47
CA VAL A 148 0.25 -12.25 -9.31
C VAL A 148 0.64 -13.73 -9.27
N MET A 149 0.60 -14.42 -10.41
CA MET A 149 0.98 -15.83 -10.47
C MET A 149 2.48 -16.02 -10.18
N GLN A 150 3.34 -15.12 -10.65
CA GLN A 150 4.77 -15.11 -10.29
C GLN A 150 4.99 -14.87 -8.79
N TRP A 151 4.22 -13.96 -8.19
CA TRP A 151 4.27 -13.69 -6.75
C TRP A 151 3.84 -14.90 -5.91
N ILE A 152 2.79 -15.62 -6.32
CA ILE A 152 2.35 -16.85 -5.65
C ILE A 152 3.39 -17.97 -5.80
N LYS A 153 3.95 -18.13 -7.01
CA LYS A 153 4.99 -19.14 -7.28
C LYS A 153 6.27 -18.90 -6.46
N HIS A 154 6.57 -17.65 -6.10
CA HIS A 154 7.76 -17.29 -5.34
C HIS A 154 7.72 -17.75 -3.87
N SER A 155 6.57 -17.68 -3.20
CA SER A 155 6.40 -18.22 -1.83
C SER A 155 5.10 -19.02 -1.72
N LYS A 156 5.14 -20.22 -2.30
CA LYS A 156 3.96 -21.08 -2.48
C LYS A 156 3.35 -21.55 -1.15
N GLU A 157 4.12 -21.79 -0.10
CA GLU A 157 3.56 -22.36 1.14
C GLU A 157 2.74 -21.34 1.94
N GLU A 158 3.24 -20.12 2.09
CA GLU A 158 2.56 -19.07 2.86
C GLU A 158 1.50 -18.33 2.02
N ARG A 159 1.80 -18.08 0.74
CA ARG A 159 0.93 -17.24 -0.11
C ARG A 159 -0.25 -18.00 -0.70
N MET A 160 -0.26 -19.33 -0.67
CA MET A 160 -1.43 -20.12 -1.11
C MET A 160 -2.67 -19.86 -0.26
N ALA A 161 -2.51 -19.52 1.03
CA ALA A 161 -3.64 -19.14 1.89
C ALA A 161 -4.29 -17.81 1.45
N VAL A 162 -3.50 -16.87 0.92
CA VAL A 162 -3.94 -15.53 0.50
C VAL A 162 -4.23 -15.47 -1.01
N ALA A 163 -3.72 -16.44 -1.77
CA ALA A 163 -3.87 -16.56 -3.22
C ALA A 163 -5.32 -16.48 -3.68
N ALA A 164 -6.26 -17.15 -2.99
CA ALA A 164 -7.68 -17.10 -3.33
C ALA A 164 -8.25 -15.68 -3.29
N LYS A 165 -7.88 -14.88 -2.27
CA LYS A 165 -8.33 -13.49 -2.13
C LYS A 165 -7.71 -12.60 -3.21
N VAL A 166 -6.40 -12.75 -3.44
CA VAL A 166 -5.64 -11.96 -4.42
C VAL A 166 -6.10 -12.24 -5.84
N ILE A 167 -6.29 -13.51 -6.21
CA ILE A 167 -6.84 -13.93 -7.51
C ILE A 167 -8.29 -13.44 -7.67
N GLY A 168 -9.08 -13.47 -6.59
CA GLY A 168 -10.45 -12.96 -6.58
C GLY A 168 -10.56 -11.46 -6.84
N ALA A 169 -9.55 -10.69 -6.42
CA ALA A 169 -9.45 -9.25 -6.67
C ALA A 169 -9.03 -8.91 -8.11
N VAL A 170 -8.40 -9.84 -8.83
CA VAL A 170 -8.10 -9.66 -10.26
C VAL A 170 -9.39 -9.73 -11.07
N ARG A 171 -9.51 -8.84 -12.07
CA ARG A 171 -10.64 -8.83 -13.00
C ARG A 171 -10.50 -9.93 -14.04
N LEU A 172 -10.72 -11.17 -13.60
CA LEU A 172 -10.58 -12.38 -14.42
C LEU A 172 -11.45 -12.37 -15.69
N GLY A 173 -12.55 -11.61 -15.71
CA GLY A 173 -13.41 -11.42 -16.89
C GLY A 173 -12.73 -10.65 -18.05
N LEU A 174 -11.62 -9.97 -17.81
CA LEU A 174 -10.82 -9.27 -18.81
C LEU A 174 -9.52 -10.00 -19.19
N VAL A 175 -9.24 -11.14 -18.55
CA VAL A 175 -8.06 -11.97 -18.82
C VAL A 175 -8.42 -13.04 -19.86
N ASN A 176 -7.46 -13.43 -20.70
CA ASN A 176 -7.68 -14.52 -21.64
C ASN A 176 -7.94 -15.83 -20.87
N ILE A 177 -9.16 -16.37 -21.04
CA ILE A 177 -9.61 -17.59 -20.36
C ILE A 177 -8.65 -18.77 -20.52
N ARG A 178 -7.91 -18.85 -21.63
CA ARG A 178 -6.93 -19.92 -21.85
C ARG A 178 -5.73 -19.82 -20.91
N GLU A 179 -5.26 -18.61 -20.61
CA GLU A 179 -4.16 -18.39 -19.68
C GLU A 179 -4.61 -18.60 -18.23
N VAL A 180 -5.82 -18.15 -17.90
CA VAL A 180 -6.46 -18.40 -16.59
C VAL A 180 -6.57 -19.90 -16.34
N VAL A 181 -7.09 -20.66 -17.32
CA VAL A 181 -7.20 -22.12 -17.21
C VAL A 181 -5.82 -22.77 -17.16
N ALA A 182 -4.85 -22.34 -17.95
CA ALA A 182 -3.51 -22.96 -17.93
C ALA A 182 -2.82 -22.84 -16.57
N GLU A 183 -2.93 -21.68 -15.91
CA GLU A 183 -2.26 -21.41 -14.64
C GLU A 183 -3.05 -21.89 -13.41
N LEU A 184 -4.39 -21.72 -13.40
CA LEU A 184 -5.23 -22.10 -12.25
C LEU A 184 -5.63 -23.59 -12.25
N ASN A 185 -5.55 -24.29 -13.37
CA ASN A 185 -5.85 -25.72 -13.45
C ASN A 185 -4.69 -26.62 -12.98
N THR A 186 -3.66 -26.03 -12.37
CA THR A 186 -2.53 -26.74 -11.77
C THR A 186 -2.96 -27.49 -10.51
N GLN A 187 -2.25 -28.58 -10.20
CA GLN A 187 -2.62 -29.52 -9.13
C GLN A 187 -2.64 -28.87 -7.74
N ASP A 188 -1.84 -27.82 -7.53
CA ASP A 188 -1.77 -27.09 -6.27
C ASP A 188 -2.95 -26.14 -6.07
N MET A 189 -3.39 -25.47 -7.14
CA MET A 189 -4.48 -24.50 -7.14
C MET A 189 -5.84 -25.17 -7.02
N ARG A 190 -5.98 -26.37 -7.60
CA ARG A 190 -7.20 -27.21 -7.50
C ARG A 190 -7.52 -27.66 -6.08
N MET A 191 -6.55 -27.63 -5.16
CA MET A 191 -6.76 -28.00 -3.76
C MET A 191 -7.55 -26.94 -2.99
N ILE A 192 -7.66 -25.71 -3.50
CA ILE A 192 -8.36 -24.61 -2.85
C ILE A 192 -9.77 -24.47 -3.46
N PRO A 193 -10.84 -24.73 -2.70
CA PRO A 193 -12.22 -24.65 -3.18
C PRO A 193 -12.57 -23.28 -3.77
N GLU A 194 -12.09 -22.20 -3.17
CA GLU A 194 -12.36 -20.82 -3.57
C GLU A 194 -11.78 -20.51 -4.96
N ILE A 195 -10.60 -21.05 -5.29
CA ILE A 195 -9.98 -20.87 -6.61
C ILE A 195 -10.77 -21.64 -7.68
N ASN A 196 -11.29 -22.82 -7.35
CA ASN A 196 -12.15 -23.59 -8.24
C ASN A 196 -13.47 -22.85 -8.50
N THR A 197 -14.07 -22.23 -7.48
CA THR A 197 -15.26 -21.38 -7.64
C THR A 197 -14.96 -20.19 -8.55
N LEU A 198 -13.85 -19.48 -8.33
CA LEU A 198 -13.43 -18.35 -9.17
C LEU A 198 -13.16 -18.77 -10.62
N LEU A 199 -12.57 -19.95 -10.84
CA LEU A 199 -12.31 -20.52 -12.16
C LEU A 199 -13.62 -20.92 -12.85
N LEU A 200 -14.55 -21.54 -12.14
CA LEU A 200 -15.87 -21.90 -12.67
C LEU A 200 -16.67 -20.65 -13.03
N GLU A 201 -16.67 -19.61 -12.19
CA GLU A 201 -17.35 -18.35 -12.49
C GLU A 201 -16.72 -17.62 -13.68
N SER A 202 -15.39 -17.65 -13.80
CA SER A 202 -14.68 -17.06 -14.96
C SER A 202 -14.97 -17.83 -16.26
N LEU A 203 -15.07 -19.16 -16.18
CA LEU A 203 -15.45 -20.01 -17.31
C LEU A 203 -16.92 -19.81 -17.72
N LEU A 204 -17.83 -19.71 -16.74
CA LEU A 204 -19.24 -19.43 -16.97
C LEU A 204 -19.44 -18.08 -17.65
N TYR A 205 -18.73 -17.03 -17.20
CA TYR A 205 -18.77 -15.72 -17.83
C TYR A 205 -18.22 -15.72 -19.27
N SER A 206 -17.19 -16.52 -19.55
CA SER A 206 -16.68 -16.69 -20.92
C SER A 206 -17.67 -17.39 -21.88
N VAL A 207 -18.66 -18.12 -21.34
CA VAL A 207 -19.62 -18.92 -22.12
C VAL A 207 -20.99 -18.22 -22.22
N GLU A 208 -21.42 -17.47 -21.20
CA GLU A 208 -22.64 -16.67 -21.19
C GLU A 208 -22.40 -15.26 -20.60
N PRO A 209 -22.15 -14.23 -21.44
CA PRO A 209 -21.98 -12.85 -20.96
C PRO A 209 -23.27 -12.18 -20.45
N SER A 210 -24.43 -12.78 -20.71
CA SER A 210 -25.76 -12.14 -20.62
C SER A 210 -26.63 -12.58 -19.42
N SER A 211 -26.19 -13.51 -18.57
CA SER A 211 -27.03 -14.07 -17.48
C SER A 211 -26.56 -13.73 -16.04
N SER A 212 -25.38 -13.13 -15.82
CA SER A 212 -24.83 -12.89 -14.46
C SER A 212 -24.81 -11.41 -14.04
N SER A 213 -25.86 -10.96 -13.36
CA SER A 213 -26.09 -9.55 -12.99
C SER A 213 -25.14 -8.96 -11.91
N GLU A 214 -24.41 -9.78 -11.14
CA GLU A 214 -23.51 -9.27 -10.07
C GLU A 214 -22.02 -9.52 -10.36
N PHE A 215 -21.68 -10.58 -11.08
CA PHE A 215 -20.30 -10.88 -11.49
C PHE A 215 -19.82 -9.94 -12.61
N GLY A 216 -20.76 -9.60 -13.51
CA GLY A 216 -20.55 -8.73 -14.66
C GLY A 216 -20.53 -7.22 -14.34
N THR A 217 -20.57 -6.80 -13.07
CA THR A 217 -20.45 -5.36 -12.70
C THR A 217 -19.11 -5.03 -12.06
N ASN A 218 -18.53 -5.95 -11.28
CA ASN A 218 -17.26 -5.73 -10.56
C ASN A 218 -16.02 -6.27 -11.29
N LYS A 219 -16.15 -7.36 -12.06
CA LYS A 219 -15.02 -8.05 -12.72
C LYS A 219 -14.83 -7.74 -14.22
N THR A 220 -15.69 -6.88 -14.76
CA THR A 220 -15.74 -6.48 -16.18
C THR A 220 -15.51 -4.98 -16.38
N ARG A 221 -15.50 -4.20 -15.29
CA ARG A 221 -15.20 -2.77 -15.35
C ARG A 221 -13.74 -2.63 -15.75
N SER A 222 -13.45 -2.02 -16.89
CA SER A 222 -12.06 -1.70 -17.24
C SER A 222 -11.53 -0.72 -16.19
N ARG A 223 -10.30 -0.95 -15.71
CA ARG A 223 -9.60 0.04 -14.88
C ARG A 223 -9.60 1.38 -15.63
N SER A 224 -9.83 2.48 -14.92
CA SER A 224 -9.89 3.79 -15.55
C SER A 224 -8.47 4.16 -15.97
N MET A 225 -8.10 3.86 -17.23
CA MET A 225 -6.93 4.47 -17.85
C MET A 225 -7.18 5.98 -17.90
N LYS A 226 -6.69 6.70 -16.89
CA LYS A 226 -6.45 8.14 -17.06
C LYS A 226 -5.26 8.25 -18.01
N SER A 227 -5.63 8.43 -19.28
CA SER A 227 -4.76 8.99 -20.32
C SER A 227 -4.15 10.32 -19.88
#